data_AF-A0A9E1ZZY0-F1
#
_entry.id   AF-A0A9E1ZZY0-F1
#
_cell.length_a   1.000
_cell.length_b   1.000
_cell.length_c   1.000
_cell.angle_alpha   90.00
_cell.angle_beta   90.00
_cell.angle_gamma   90.00
#
_symmetry.space_group_name_H-M   'P 1'
#
loop_
_entity.id
_entity.type
_entity.pdbx_description
1 polymer ?
#
loop_
_entity_poly.entity_id
_entity_poly.type
_entity_poly.pdbx_seq_one_letter_code
_entity_poly.pdbx_strand_id
1 'polypeptide(L)'
;MVITVKDGAATDTNTPELLKRADAEIKLPAAPKKGSDLQTIIADANQQTPAVGQRVVRVDARAHGLGRTEYIDDMTWPNQLFAKVKRAEIAHARIKSVDVSEAAKMPGVKATLVGAEIPVNSFGPSLQDQPLINADKVHHVGDPVAAVAAETEQQCIDALKKIKVEYEPLTPIFNPIDAMKEGAIQVHDGKSNIYASKQIKKGD
;
A
#
# COMPACT_ATOMS: atom_id res chain seq x y z
N MET A 1 8.63 0.01 2.00
CA MET A 1 9.31 -1.24 1.62
C MET A 1 10.64 -1.27 2.36
N VAL A 2 10.72 -2.07 3.42
CA VAL A 2 11.92 -2.17 4.27
C VAL A 2 12.70 -3.39 3.79
N ILE A 3 13.95 -3.19 3.39
CA ILE A 3 14.86 -4.27 2.97
C ILE A 3 15.90 -4.42 4.08
N THR A 4 15.95 -5.59 4.73
CA THR A 4 16.85 -5.89 5.85
C THR A 4 17.81 -7.02 5.52
N VAL A 5 19.04 -6.91 6.03
CA VAL A 5 20.07 -7.97 6.02
C VAL A 5 20.03 -8.67 7.38
N LYS A 6 20.01 -10.01 7.38
CA LYS A 6 19.90 -10.82 8.61
C LYS A 6 21.24 -10.89 9.35
N ASP A 7 21.19 -10.73 10.67
CA ASP A 7 21.87 -11.60 11.65
C ASP A 7 21.36 -11.36 13.10
N GLY A 8 21.13 -12.45 13.84
CA GLY A 8 21.53 -12.62 15.25
C GLY A 8 20.70 -12.10 16.43
N ALA A 9 19.94 -13.04 17.06
CA ALA A 9 19.65 -13.22 18.50
C ALA A 9 18.74 -12.24 19.31
N ALA A 10 17.87 -12.86 20.11
CA ALA A 10 16.71 -12.33 20.82
C ALA A 10 16.99 -11.65 22.18
N THR A 11 16.09 -10.76 22.59
CA THR A 11 15.79 -10.47 24.00
C THR A 11 14.27 -10.49 24.21
N ASP A 12 13.85 -11.39 25.08
CA ASP A 12 12.46 -11.70 25.44
C ASP A 12 11.86 -10.59 26.34
N THR A 13 11.12 -9.66 25.75
CA THR A 13 10.49 -8.52 26.48
C THR A 13 8.96 -8.59 26.51
N ASN A 14 8.34 -9.67 26.04
CA ASN A 14 6.90 -9.72 25.78
C ASN A 14 6.15 -10.84 26.53
N THR A 15 6.32 -10.91 27.85
CA THR A 15 5.51 -11.82 28.68
C THR A 15 4.10 -11.23 28.91
N PRO A 16 3.00 -11.97 28.68
CA PRO A 16 1.62 -11.51 28.88
C PRO A 16 1.31 -10.93 30.28
N GLU A 17 2.06 -11.33 31.30
CA GLU A 17 1.92 -10.86 32.68
C GLU A 17 2.39 -9.41 32.89
N LEU A 18 3.39 -8.94 32.12
CA LEU A 18 3.84 -7.55 32.19
C LEU A 18 2.80 -6.59 31.59
N LEU A 19 2.17 -7.00 30.50
CA LEU A 19 1.08 -6.26 29.86
C LEU A 19 -0.14 -6.13 30.80
N LYS A 20 -0.49 -7.21 31.53
CA LYS A 20 -1.57 -7.18 32.54
C LYS A 20 -1.28 -6.21 33.69
N ARG A 21 -0.02 -6.10 34.13
CA ARG A 21 0.39 -5.19 35.22
C ARG A 21 0.32 -3.72 34.79
N ALA A 22 0.88 -3.40 33.62
CA ALA A 22 0.76 -2.05 33.05
C ALA A 22 -0.70 -1.64 32.81
N ASP A 23 -1.56 -2.61 32.51
CA ASP A 23 -2.99 -2.41 32.34
C ASP A 23 -3.74 -2.10 33.64
N ALA A 24 -3.26 -2.60 34.78
CA ALA A 24 -3.86 -2.36 36.10
C ALA A 24 -3.58 -0.95 36.63
N GLU A 25 -2.41 -0.39 36.31
CA GLU A 25 -1.97 0.93 36.81
C GLU A 25 -2.60 2.11 36.06
N ILE A 26 -3.16 1.89 34.86
CA ILE A 26 -3.71 2.95 33.98
C ILE A 26 -5.23 2.82 33.86
N LYS A 27 -5.93 2.56 34.97
CA LYS A 27 -7.41 2.58 34.97
C LYS A 27 -7.91 4.02 34.86
N LEU A 28 -8.16 4.46 33.64
CA LEU A 28 -9.00 5.64 33.39
C LEU A 28 -10.41 5.36 33.96
N PRO A 29 -11.06 6.34 34.60
CA PRO A 29 -12.44 6.17 35.06
C PRO A 29 -13.34 5.87 33.87
N ALA A 30 -14.16 4.83 33.97
CA ALA A 30 -15.13 4.49 32.94
C ALA A 30 -16.06 5.69 32.71
N ALA A 31 -16.26 6.07 31.44
CA ALA A 31 -17.22 7.11 31.10
C ALA A 31 -18.61 6.72 31.64
N PRO A 32 -19.35 7.65 32.29
CA PRO A 32 -20.66 7.34 32.83
C PRO A 32 -21.58 6.91 31.69
N LYS A 33 -22.24 5.76 31.85
CA LYS A 33 -23.23 5.27 30.88
C LYS A 33 -24.39 6.27 30.84
N LYS A 34 -24.44 7.09 29.79
CA LYS A 34 -25.61 7.93 29.52
C LYS A 34 -26.75 6.99 29.12
N GLY A 35 -27.78 6.88 29.95
CA GLY A 35 -28.96 6.08 29.63
C GLY A 35 -29.61 6.62 28.36
N SER A 36 -29.85 5.76 27.38
CA SER A 36 -30.70 6.07 26.24
C SER A 36 -32.07 5.45 26.47
N ASP A 37 -33.15 6.18 26.20
CA ASP A 37 -34.53 5.67 26.29
C ASP A 37 -34.89 4.66 25.17
N LEU A 38 -33.91 4.32 24.33
CA LEU A 38 -34.05 3.34 23.27
C LEU A 38 -34.04 1.91 23.85
N GLN A 39 -35.16 1.20 23.70
CA GLN A 39 -35.22 -0.24 23.95
C GLN A 39 -34.30 -0.95 22.96
N THR A 40 -33.17 -1.45 23.47
CA THR A 40 -32.26 -2.27 22.66
C THR A 40 -32.84 -3.68 22.60
N ILE A 41 -33.31 -4.10 21.44
CA ILE A 41 -33.70 -5.50 21.20
C ILE A 41 -32.40 -6.32 21.18
N ILE A 42 -32.19 -7.12 22.22
CA ILE A 42 -31.06 -8.06 22.30
C ILE A 42 -31.57 -9.39 21.73
N ALA A 43 -30.97 -9.86 20.65
CA ALA A 43 -31.32 -11.17 20.08
C ALA A 43 -31.02 -12.29 21.08
N ASP A 44 -31.89 -13.31 21.19
CA ASP A 44 -31.71 -14.45 22.11
C ASP A 44 -30.37 -15.17 21.93
N ALA A 45 -29.83 -15.17 20.70
CA ALA A 45 -28.50 -15.70 20.40
C ALA A 45 -27.39 -15.03 21.23
N ASN A 46 -27.56 -13.74 21.59
CA ASN A 46 -26.66 -12.99 22.45
C ASN A 46 -26.83 -13.34 23.94
N GLN A 47 -27.71 -14.27 24.31
CA GLN A 47 -27.84 -14.78 25.69
C GLN A 47 -27.33 -16.23 25.84
N GLN A 48 -27.05 -16.91 24.74
CA GLN A 48 -26.72 -18.34 24.74
C GLN A 48 -25.22 -18.62 24.89
N THR A 49 -24.36 -17.62 24.70
CA THR A 49 -22.91 -17.79 24.88
C THR A 49 -22.28 -16.61 25.61
N PRO A 50 -21.25 -16.86 26.44
CA PRO A 50 -20.55 -15.80 27.18
C PRO A 50 -19.66 -14.90 26.28
N ALA A 51 -19.49 -15.25 25.00
CA ALA A 51 -18.55 -14.56 24.09
C ALA A 51 -19.19 -14.07 22.78
N VAL A 52 -20.09 -14.85 22.16
CA VAL A 52 -20.74 -14.50 20.90
C VAL A 52 -21.94 -13.60 21.17
N GLY A 53 -22.05 -12.50 20.43
CA GLY A 53 -23.17 -11.56 20.55
C GLY A 53 -23.07 -10.55 21.70
N GLN A 54 -22.01 -10.64 22.52
CA GLN A 54 -21.80 -9.74 23.65
C GLN A 54 -21.18 -8.42 23.25
N ARG A 55 -21.55 -7.34 23.93
CA ARG A 55 -20.87 -6.04 23.81
C ARG A 55 -19.55 -6.10 24.59
N VAL A 56 -18.48 -6.50 23.90
CA VAL A 56 -17.12 -6.59 24.46
C VAL A 56 -16.19 -5.52 23.88
N VAL A 57 -15.17 -5.16 24.65
CA VAL A 57 -14.09 -4.28 24.16
C VAL A 57 -13.19 -5.10 23.24
N ARG A 58 -12.87 -4.56 22.06
CA ARG A 58 -11.95 -5.21 21.10
C ARG A 58 -10.56 -5.33 21.73
N VAL A 59 -9.89 -6.47 21.51
CA VAL A 59 -8.63 -6.83 22.21
C VAL A 59 -7.50 -5.81 22.07
N ASP A 60 -7.45 -5.08 20.96
CA ASP A 60 -6.45 -4.06 20.62
C ASP A 60 -6.94 -2.62 20.90
N ALA A 61 -8.20 -2.43 21.30
CA ALA A 61 -8.82 -1.09 21.40
C ALA A 61 -8.08 -0.15 22.36
N ARG A 62 -7.53 -0.71 23.44
CA ARG A 62 -6.78 0.06 24.43
C ARG A 62 -5.46 0.56 23.87
N ALA A 63 -4.73 -0.29 23.13
CA ALA A 63 -3.46 0.10 22.54
C ALA A 63 -3.66 1.23 21.51
N HIS A 64 -4.70 1.13 20.68
CA HIS A 64 -5.07 2.20 19.75
C HIS A 64 -5.47 3.49 20.46
N GLY A 65 -6.33 3.40 21.48
CA GLY A 65 -6.81 4.57 22.22
C GLY A 65 -5.72 5.29 23.02
N LEU A 66 -4.62 4.61 23.34
CA LEU A 66 -3.48 5.16 24.07
C LEU A 66 -2.30 5.54 23.15
N GLY A 67 -2.41 5.35 21.83
CA GLY A 67 -1.30 5.57 20.90
C GLY A 67 -0.11 4.62 21.13
N ARG A 68 -0.39 3.41 21.66
CA ARG A 68 0.62 2.37 21.92
C ARG A 68 0.71 1.32 20.82
N THR A 69 -0.25 1.32 19.88
CA THR A 69 -0.14 0.46 18.71
C THR A 69 0.96 1.00 17.82
N GLU A 70 2.02 0.23 17.63
CA GLU A 70 3.06 0.54 16.65
C GLU A 70 2.57 0.14 15.26
N TYR A 71 2.60 1.11 14.34
CA TYR A 71 2.41 0.89 12.92
C TYR A 71 3.77 0.79 12.23
N ILE A 72 3.75 0.33 10.98
CA ILE A 72 4.99 0.12 10.19
C ILE A 72 5.83 1.40 10.11
N ASP A 73 5.19 2.57 10.07
CA ASP A 73 5.87 3.87 9.98
C ASP A 73 6.47 4.34 11.32
N ASP A 74 6.06 3.75 12.44
CA ASP A 74 6.64 4.03 13.78
C ASP A 74 7.92 3.21 14.02
N MET A 75 8.12 2.14 13.24
CA MET A 75 9.24 1.22 13.41
C MET A 75 10.51 1.79 12.78
N THR A 76 11.64 1.65 13.48
CA THR A 76 12.96 2.04 12.97
C THR A 76 13.98 0.95 13.22
N TRP A 77 14.93 0.81 12.29
CA TRP A 77 16.03 -0.15 12.39
C TRP A 77 17.40 0.53 12.22
N PRO A 78 18.45 0.03 12.89
CA PRO A 78 19.81 0.46 12.62
C PRO A 78 20.18 0.27 11.15
N ASN A 79 20.84 1.26 10.56
CA ASN A 79 21.27 1.26 9.16
C ASN A 79 20.13 1.11 8.12
N GLN A 80 18.89 1.46 8.49
CA GLN A 80 17.78 1.45 7.53
C GLN A 80 18.00 2.44 6.39
N LEU A 81 17.54 2.06 5.19
CA LEU A 81 17.45 2.97 4.05
C LEU A 81 16.01 3.44 3.88
N PHE A 82 15.87 4.66 3.40
CA PHE A 82 14.61 5.22 2.96
C PHE A 82 14.45 4.96 1.48
N ALA A 83 13.26 4.56 1.05
CA ALA A 83 12.97 4.35 -0.37
C ALA A 83 11.85 5.29 -0.83
N LYS A 84 12.02 5.90 -2.00
CA LYS A 84 10.98 6.69 -2.67
C LYS A 84 10.88 6.29 -4.15
N VAL A 85 9.68 6.46 -4.70
CA VAL A 85 9.34 6.04 -6.06
C VAL A 85 9.09 7.30 -6.90
N LYS A 86 9.75 7.39 -8.06
CA LYS A 86 9.40 8.37 -9.09
C LYS A 86 8.12 7.90 -9.74
N ARG A 87 7.09 8.74 -9.70
CA ARG A 87 5.79 8.47 -10.31
C ARG A 87 5.60 9.30 -11.57
N ALA A 88 4.86 8.75 -12.52
CA ALA A 88 4.49 9.42 -13.74
C ALA A 88 3.51 10.57 -13.45
N GLU A 89 3.75 11.72 -14.07
CA GLU A 89 2.88 12.90 -13.98
C GLU A 89 1.97 13.02 -15.23
N ILE A 90 1.94 11.97 -16.06
CA ILE A 90 1.18 11.88 -17.31
C ILE A 90 0.21 10.71 -17.27
N ALA A 91 -0.97 10.89 -17.88
CA ALA A 91 -2.05 9.90 -17.82
C ALA A 91 -1.78 8.66 -18.68
N HIS A 92 -1.20 8.80 -19.87
CA HIS A 92 -0.93 7.66 -20.75
C HIS A 92 0.24 7.98 -21.66
N ALA A 93 1.29 7.17 -21.64
CA ALA A 93 2.46 7.37 -22.50
C ALA A 93 3.31 6.11 -22.61
N ARG A 94 3.99 5.93 -23.75
CA ARG A 94 5.11 4.97 -23.83
C ARG A 94 6.33 5.55 -23.13
N ILE A 95 7.07 4.71 -22.42
CA ILE A 95 8.35 5.09 -21.81
C ILE A 95 9.42 4.84 -22.86
N LYS A 96 10.11 5.89 -23.31
CA LYS A 96 11.19 5.78 -24.29
C LYS A 96 12.51 5.45 -23.62
N SER A 97 12.78 6.11 -22.49
CA SER A 97 13.98 5.90 -21.71
C SER A 97 13.77 6.37 -20.26
N VAL A 98 14.51 5.75 -19.35
CA VAL A 98 14.61 6.14 -17.93
C VAL A 98 16.10 6.22 -17.58
N ASP A 99 16.60 7.42 -17.29
CA ASP A 99 17.98 7.65 -16.88
C ASP A 99 18.05 7.98 -15.39
N VAL A 100 18.70 7.08 -14.64
CA VAL A 100 18.94 7.19 -13.19
C VAL A 100 20.40 7.52 -12.87
N SER A 101 21.26 7.76 -13.87
CA SER A 101 22.71 7.85 -13.71
C SER A 101 23.17 9.03 -12.84
N GLU A 102 22.50 10.18 -12.91
CA GLU A 102 22.77 11.31 -12.02
C GLU A 102 22.31 11.01 -10.59
N ALA A 103 21.12 10.44 -10.44
CA ALA A 103 20.55 10.08 -9.13
C ALA A 103 21.43 9.04 -8.40
N ALA A 104 21.89 8.01 -9.11
CA ALA A 104 22.74 6.95 -8.56
C ALA A 104 24.10 7.46 -8.04
N LYS A 105 24.59 8.60 -8.53
CA LYS A 105 25.86 9.20 -8.10
C LYS A 105 25.71 10.17 -6.92
N MET A 106 24.48 10.45 -6.47
CA MET A 106 24.25 11.42 -5.41
C MET A 106 24.70 10.89 -4.04
N PRO A 107 25.18 11.77 -3.14
CA PRO A 107 25.59 11.37 -1.79
C PRO A 107 24.45 10.67 -1.03
N GLY A 108 24.78 9.54 -0.39
CA GLY A 108 23.86 8.76 0.43
C GLY A 108 22.91 7.84 -0.36
N VAL A 109 22.84 7.95 -1.69
CA VAL A 109 22.09 6.99 -2.52
C VAL A 109 22.83 5.65 -2.55
N LYS A 110 22.11 4.57 -2.24
CA LYS A 110 22.65 3.19 -2.21
C LYS A 110 22.17 2.34 -3.37
N ALA A 111 20.98 2.63 -3.89
CA ALA A 111 20.43 1.93 -5.03
C ALA A 111 19.44 2.79 -5.79
N THR A 112 19.36 2.55 -7.09
CA THR A 112 18.28 2.95 -7.97
C THR A 112 17.69 1.69 -8.60
N LEU A 113 16.42 1.73 -8.99
CA LEU A 113 15.76 0.61 -9.63
C LEU A 113 14.89 1.12 -10.79
N VAL A 114 15.01 0.50 -11.95
CA VAL A 114 14.11 0.72 -13.10
C VAL A 114 13.40 -0.58 -13.48
N GLY A 115 12.27 -0.47 -14.18
CA GLY A 115 11.42 -1.62 -14.50
C GLY A 115 12.15 -2.74 -15.27
N ALA A 116 13.12 -2.39 -16.12
CA ALA A 116 13.89 -3.35 -16.91
C ALA A 116 14.84 -4.23 -16.07
N GLU A 117 15.15 -3.83 -14.83
CA GLU A 117 16.04 -4.58 -13.92
C GLU A 117 15.28 -5.61 -13.07
N ILE A 118 13.95 -5.62 -13.14
CA ILE A 118 13.08 -6.49 -12.34
C ILE A 118 12.82 -7.79 -13.11
N PRO A 119 13.31 -8.95 -12.64
CA PRO A 119 13.20 -10.21 -13.41
C PRO A 119 11.77 -10.66 -13.68
N VAL A 120 10.87 -10.45 -12.72
CA VAL A 120 9.43 -10.73 -12.83
C VAL A 120 8.68 -9.46 -12.45
N ASN A 121 8.43 -8.63 -13.46
CA ASN A 121 7.85 -7.31 -13.28
C ASN A 121 6.35 -7.29 -13.60
N SER A 122 5.61 -8.17 -12.93
CA SER A 122 4.16 -8.21 -13.08
C SER A 122 3.49 -8.71 -11.81
N PHE A 123 2.37 -8.09 -11.47
CA PHE A 123 1.54 -8.38 -10.31
C PHE A 123 0.06 -8.24 -10.69
N GLY A 124 -0.79 -8.86 -9.90
CA GLY A 124 -2.23 -8.66 -9.91
C GLY A 124 -2.97 -9.92 -9.45
N PRO A 125 -4.02 -9.79 -8.64
CA PRO A 125 -4.67 -10.94 -7.97
C PRO A 125 -5.47 -11.83 -8.94
N SER A 126 -5.83 -11.33 -10.12
CA SER A 126 -6.63 -12.08 -11.10
C SER A 126 -5.96 -12.10 -12.48
N LEU A 127 -5.46 -10.95 -12.92
CA LEU A 127 -4.64 -10.81 -14.12
C LEU A 127 -3.32 -10.16 -13.71
N GLN A 128 -2.22 -10.69 -14.21
CA GLN A 128 -0.88 -10.15 -13.95
C GLN A 128 -0.56 -9.09 -15.00
N ASP A 129 -1.18 -7.92 -14.88
CA ASP A 129 -1.07 -6.79 -15.80
C ASP A 129 -0.54 -5.51 -15.15
N GLN A 130 -0.13 -5.56 -13.88
CA GLN A 130 0.41 -4.42 -13.13
C GLN A 130 1.90 -4.60 -12.87
N PRO A 131 2.78 -3.89 -13.60
CA PRO A 131 4.20 -3.85 -13.28
C PRO A 131 4.45 -3.25 -11.90
N LEU A 132 5.49 -3.71 -11.21
CA LEU A 132 5.95 -3.07 -9.96
C LEU A 132 6.56 -1.69 -10.25
N ILE A 133 7.36 -1.60 -11.31
CA ILE A 133 7.89 -0.36 -11.89
C ILE A 133 7.69 -0.47 -13.41
N ASN A 134 6.95 0.44 -14.02
CA ASN A 134 6.65 0.42 -15.46
C ASN A 134 7.94 0.54 -16.29
N ALA A 135 8.13 -0.39 -17.23
CA ALA A 135 9.24 -0.37 -18.19
C ALA A 135 8.82 0.14 -19.58
N ASP A 136 7.62 -0.24 -20.03
CA ASP A 136 7.19 -0.02 -21.41
C ASP A 136 6.23 1.17 -21.57
N LYS A 137 5.27 1.29 -20.65
CA LYS A 137 4.14 2.23 -20.77
C LYS A 137 3.62 2.61 -19.40
N VAL A 138 3.20 3.86 -19.24
CA VAL A 138 2.43 4.32 -18.08
C VAL A 138 0.96 4.38 -18.45
N HIS A 139 0.09 3.81 -17.63
CA HIS A 139 -1.34 3.62 -17.86
C HIS A 139 -2.19 4.69 -17.19
N HIS A 140 -1.66 5.34 -16.14
CA HIS A 140 -2.32 6.42 -15.42
C HIS A 140 -1.31 7.36 -14.75
N VAL A 141 -1.80 8.53 -14.32
CA VAL A 141 -1.03 9.44 -13.46
C VAL A 141 -0.74 8.75 -12.14
N GLY A 142 0.51 8.75 -11.71
CA GLY A 142 0.96 8.09 -10.48
C GLY A 142 1.66 6.75 -10.71
N ASP A 143 1.69 6.25 -11.95
CA ASP A 143 2.37 4.98 -12.27
C ASP A 143 3.85 5.03 -11.89
N PRO A 144 4.39 3.98 -11.23
CA PRO A 144 5.78 3.95 -10.82
C PRO A 144 6.71 3.79 -12.03
N VAL A 145 7.74 4.64 -12.18
CA VAL A 145 8.68 4.58 -13.33
C VAL A 145 10.14 4.36 -12.93
N ALA A 146 10.48 4.67 -11.68
CA ALA A 146 11.78 4.35 -11.09
C ALA A 146 11.67 4.39 -9.56
N ALA A 147 12.64 3.82 -8.86
CA ALA A 147 12.77 3.97 -7.41
C ALA A 147 14.21 4.29 -7.00
N VAL A 148 14.35 4.91 -5.83
CA VAL A 148 15.62 5.25 -5.19
C VAL A 148 15.59 4.77 -3.75
N ALA A 149 16.71 4.23 -3.27
CA ALA A 149 16.97 3.98 -1.85
C ALA A 149 18.22 4.75 -1.38
N ALA A 150 18.10 5.49 -0.28
CA ALA A 150 19.15 6.33 0.29
C ALA A 150 19.17 6.31 1.83
N GLU A 151 20.24 6.83 2.44
CA GLU A 151 20.44 6.87 3.89
C GLU A 151 19.43 7.77 4.63
N THR A 152 18.88 8.78 3.95
CA THR A 152 17.86 9.69 4.50
C THR A 152 16.71 9.89 3.54
N GLU A 153 15.54 10.21 4.08
CA GLU A 153 14.35 10.51 3.26
C GLU A 153 14.59 11.71 2.33
N GLN A 154 15.25 12.76 2.82
CA GLN A 154 15.54 13.96 2.04
C GLN A 154 16.46 13.66 0.84
N GLN A 155 17.49 12.83 1.02
CA GLN A 155 18.34 12.39 -0.09
C GLN A 155 17.56 11.65 -1.17
N CYS A 156 16.58 10.80 -0.79
CA CYS A 156 15.69 10.18 -1.76
C CYS A 156 14.88 11.19 -2.55
N ILE A 157 14.27 12.17 -1.87
CA ILE A 157 13.48 13.23 -2.52
C ILE A 157 14.34 14.01 -3.53
N ASP A 158 15.57 14.35 -3.16
CA ASP A 158 16.47 15.09 -4.04
C ASP A 158 16.99 14.25 -5.21
N ALA A 159 17.24 12.96 -4.98
CA ALA A 159 17.61 12.02 -6.03
C ALA A 159 16.49 11.79 -7.06
N LEU A 160 15.23 11.73 -6.63
CA LEU A 160 14.09 11.60 -7.55
C LEU A 160 14.01 12.77 -8.55
N LYS A 161 14.46 13.97 -8.18
CA LYS A 161 14.49 15.15 -9.08
C LYS A 161 15.55 15.03 -10.17
N LYS A 162 16.54 14.14 -10.00
CA LYS A 162 17.63 13.90 -10.96
C LYS A 162 17.34 12.76 -11.92
N ILE A 163 16.28 11.99 -11.70
CA ILE A 163 15.83 10.96 -12.63
C ILE A 163 15.16 11.64 -13.82
N LYS A 164 15.65 11.33 -15.03
CA LYS A 164 15.08 11.82 -16.28
C LYS A 164 14.27 10.69 -16.92
N VAL A 165 13.05 11.00 -17.31
CA VAL A 165 12.16 10.04 -17.99
C VAL A 165 11.66 10.69 -19.27
N GLU A 166 11.89 10.01 -20.38
CA GLU A 166 11.39 10.43 -21.68
C GLU A 166 10.11 9.67 -22.00
N TYR A 167 9.05 10.43 -22.24
CA TYR A 167 7.73 9.90 -22.57
C TYR A 167 7.38 10.20 -24.03
N GLU A 168 6.72 9.25 -24.68
CA GLU A 168 5.95 9.48 -25.90
C GLU A 168 4.46 9.45 -25.52
N PRO A 169 3.79 10.61 -25.39
CA PRO A 169 2.40 10.68 -24.97
C PRO A 169 1.47 9.85 -25.86
N LEU A 170 0.57 9.11 -25.23
CA LEU A 170 -0.54 8.44 -25.91
C LEU A 170 -1.82 9.14 -25.52
N THR A 171 -2.85 9.08 -26.38
CA THR A 171 -4.14 9.65 -26.02
C THR A 171 -4.71 8.87 -24.83
N PRO A 172 -5.01 9.55 -23.71
CA PRO A 172 -5.63 8.90 -22.56
C PRO A 172 -7.13 8.69 -22.82
N ILE A 173 -7.70 7.64 -22.23
CA ILE A 173 -9.14 7.37 -22.28
C ILE A 173 -9.67 7.43 -20.86
N PHE A 174 -10.62 8.33 -20.62
CA PHE A 174 -11.18 8.56 -19.27
C PHE A 174 -12.61 8.04 -19.12
N ASN A 175 -13.23 7.60 -20.21
CA ASN A 175 -14.60 7.12 -20.23
C ASN A 175 -14.64 5.64 -20.63
N PRO A 176 -15.24 4.76 -19.82
CA PRO A 176 -15.34 3.34 -20.14
C PRO A 176 -16.13 3.08 -21.43
N ILE A 177 -17.15 3.89 -21.74
CA ILE A 177 -17.92 3.74 -22.99
C ILE A 177 -17.05 4.02 -24.21
N ASP A 178 -16.18 5.02 -24.13
CA ASP A 178 -15.23 5.33 -25.20
C ASP A 178 -14.15 4.24 -25.32
N ALA A 179 -13.70 3.67 -24.20
CA ALA A 179 -12.73 2.57 -24.18
C ALA A 179 -13.26 1.29 -24.84
N MET A 180 -14.58 1.08 -24.80
CA MET A 180 -15.26 -0.08 -25.41
C MET A 180 -15.47 0.05 -26.92
N LYS A 181 -15.32 1.25 -27.49
CA LYS A 181 -15.53 1.47 -28.93
C LYS A 181 -14.49 0.73 -29.76
N GLU A 182 -14.90 0.29 -30.93
CA GLU A 182 -13.99 -0.27 -31.92
C GLU A 182 -12.93 0.78 -32.34
N GLY A 183 -11.67 0.36 -32.41
CA GLY A 183 -10.55 1.25 -32.72
C GLY A 183 -10.11 2.16 -31.56
N ALA A 184 -10.70 2.05 -30.36
CA ALA A 184 -10.19 2.72 -29.18
C ALA A 184 -8.75 2.31 -28.88
N ILE A 185 -7.94 3.25 -28.38
CA ILE A 185 -6.57 2.96 -27.96
C ILE A 185 -6.60 1.91 -26.85
N GLN A 186 -5.75 0.90 -26.97
CA GLN A 186 -5.67 -0.19 -26.01
C GLN A 186 -4.81 0.23 -24.82
N VAL A 187 -5.41 0.26 -23.63
CA VAL A 187 -4.71 0.58 -22.38
C VAL A 187 -3.77 -0.54 -21.99
N HIS A 188 -4.20 -1.80 -22.08
CA HIS A 188 -3.33 -2.96 -21.94
C HIS A 188 -3.10 -3.61 -23.31
N ASP A 189 -1.95 -4.24 -23.50
CA ASP A 189 -1.65 -4.92 -24.76
C ASP A 189 -2.60 -6.12 -24.89
N GLY A 190 -3.45 -6.11 -25.93
CA GLY A 190 -4.54 -7.06 -26.05
C GLY A 190 -5.49 -6.73 -27.19
N LYS A 191 -6.63 -7.42 -27.21
CA LYS A 191 -7.66 -7.26 -28.25
C LYS A 191 -8.76 -6.26 -27.88
N SER A 192 -8.92 -5.93 -26.60
CA SER A 192 -9.98 -5.06 -26.10
C SER A 192 -9.63 -4.45 -24.75
N ASN A 193 -10.18 -3.26 -24.47
CA ASN A 193 -10.20 -2.65 -23.14
C ASN A 193 -11.26 -3.29 -22.21
N ILE A 194 -12.03 -4.27 -22.68
CA ILE A 194 -13.00 -5.01 -21.86
C ILE A 194 -12.27 -6.14 -21.14
N TYR A 195 -12.01 -5.95 -19.85
CA TYR A 195 -11.36 -6.95 -19.01
C TYR A 195 -12.20 -8.23 -18.82
N ALA A 196 -13.50 -8.08 -18.55
CA ALA A 196 -14.39 -9.21 -18.31
C ALA A 196 -15.83 -8.88 -18.71
N SER A 197 -16.55 -9.89 -19.20
CA SER A 197 -17.99 -9.87 -19.41
C SER A 197 -18.65 -10.97 -18.60
N LYS A 198 -19.76 -10.65 -17.93
CA LYS A 198 -20.55 -11.60 -17.15
C LYS A 198 -22.03 -11.39 -17.47
N GLN A 199 -22.70 -12.46 -17.88
CA GLN A 199 -24.15 -12.47 -18.06
C GLN A 199 -24.75 -13.30 -16.94
N ILE A 200 -25.69 -12.71 -16.19
CA ILE A 200 -26.44 -13.41 -15.14
C ILE A 200 -27.88 -13.53 -15.63
N LYS A 201 -28.36 -14.77 -15.76
CA LYS A 201 -29.74 -15.08 -16.11
C LYS A 201 -30.39 -15.86 -14.96
N LYS A 202 -31.54 -15.41 -14.50
CA LYS A 202 -32.37 -16.11 -13.51
C LYS A 202 -33.80 -16.18 -14.04
N GLY A 203 -34.34 -17.40 -14.14
CA GLY A 203 -35.58 -17.64 -14.88
C GLY A 203 -35.35 -17.65 -16.39
N ASP A 204 -36.44 -17.61 -17.15
CA ASP A 204 -36.50 -17.53 -18.60
C ASP A 204 -36.51 -16.10 -19.15
#